data_AF-A0A4Y2VSW0-F1
#
_entry.id   AF-A0A4Y2VSW0-F1
#
_cell.length_a   1.000
_cell.length_b   1.000
_cell.length_c   1.000
_cell.angle_alpha   90.00
_cell.angle_beta   90.00
_cell.angle_gamma   90.00
#
_symmetry.space_group_name_H-M   'P 1'
#
loop_
_entity.id
_entity.type
_entity.pdbx_description
1 polymer ?
#
loop_
_entity_poly.entity_id
_entity_poly.type
_entity_poly.pdbx_seq_one_letter_code
_entity_poly.pdbx_strand_id
1 'polypeptide(L)'
;MFPYTDDTCMTLSVARSLVENKKVNPKDLAKRFVDEYFSQPKRGYGINTIDVFHTLKETHFKDVFLPGKMQFNGSGSYGNGAAMRIAPIALFGHNKTDGSLQRDVEECSRITHHHPYGYNGAILQCLAVKAALKSDSSKEFDPVDFISQLEKKMETIETKDSSPYCESLKKIKEIYLQDHEDISAEEIAECLGKLFGITLTTFS
;
A
#
# COMPACT_ATOMS: atom_id res chain seq x y z
N MET A 1 14.18 -19.38 -12.08
CA MET A 1 13.52 -18.07 -11.86
C MET A 1 12.24 -18.35 -11.10
N PHE A 2 12.10 -17.84 -9.87
CA PHE A 2 10.84 -18.00 -9.13
C PHE A 2 9.76 -17.12 -9.78
N PRO A 3 8.54 -17.63 -10.02
CA PRO A 3 7.47 -16.82 -10.58
C PRO A 3 7.05 -15.73 -9.58
N TYR A 4 6.75 -14.53 -10.08
CA TYR A 4 6.21 -13.45 -9.25
C TYR A 4 4.69 -13.58 -9.04
N THR A 5 4.17 -12.93 -7.99
CA THR A 5 2.76 -12.93 -7.56
C THR A 5 2.00 -11.69 -8.05
N ASP A 6 0.77 -11.53 -7.60
CA ASP A 6 -0.08 -10.37 -7.86
C ASP A 6 0.55 -9.05 -7.40
N ASP A 7 1.35 -9.03 -6.33
CA ASP A 7 2.13 -7.86 -5.91
C ASP A 7 2.91 -7.25 -7.07
N THR A 8 3.65 -8.09 -7.79
CA THR A 8 4.49 -7.65 -8.92
C THR A 8 3.65 -7.35 -10.16
N CYS A 9 2.63 -8.16 -10.47
CA CYS A 9 1.70 -7.88 -11.58
C CYS A 9 1.08 -6.48 -11.45
N MET A 10 0.58 -6.17 -10.26
CA MET A 10 -0.09 -4.90 -9.97
C MET A 10 0.92 -3.75 -9.93
N THR A 11 2.11 -3.95 -9.37
CA THR A 11 3.20 -2.97 -9.39
C THR A 11 3.58 -2.58 -10.82
N LEU A 12 3.74 -3.56 -11.71
CA LEU A 12 4.06 -3.32 -13.12
C LEU A 12 2.95 -2.56 -13.83
N SER A 13 1.69 -2.86 -13.52
CA SER A 13 0.54 -2.11 -14.06
C SER A 13 0.56 -0.64 -13.65
N VAL A 14 0.88 -0.34 -12.38
CA VAL A 14 1.06 1.05 -11.91
C VAL A 14 2.20 1.75 -12.63
N ALA A 15 3.37 1.10 -12.70
CA ALA A 15 4.55 1.67 -13.37
C ALA A 15 4.28 1.99 -14.85
N ARG A 16 3.67 1.06 -15.59
CA ARG A 16 3.31 1.26 -17.01
C ARG A 16 2.33 2.42 -17.19
N SER A 17 1.28 2.48 -16.37
CA SER A 17 0.32 3.59 -16.39
C SER A 17 1.00 4.95 -16.17
N LEU A 18 1.93 5.05 -15.21
CA LEU A 18 2.64 6.30 -14.93
C LEU A 18 3.54 6.71 -16.09
N VAL A 19 4.27 5.75 -16.68
CA VAL A 19 5.15 6.00 -17.84
C VAL A 19 4.36 6.51 -19.04
N GLU A 20 3.19 5.92 -19.31
CA GLU A 20 2.36 6.29 -20.47
C GLU A 20 1.57 7.58 -20.25
N ASN A 21 0.94 7.76 -19.08
CA ASN A 21 0.08 8.91 -18.82
C ASN A 21 0.80 10.13 -18.25
N LYS A 22 2.04 9.97 -17.75
CA LYS A 22 2.82 11.01 -17.04
C LYS A 22 2.13 11.59 -15.80
N LYS A 23 1.14 10.89 -15.27
CA LYS A 23 0.40 11.19 -14.04
C LYS A 23 -0.35 9.94 -13.57
N VAL A 24 -0.84 9.96 -12.34
CA VAL A 24 -1.84 8.98 -11.90
C VAL A 24 -3.11 9.19 -12.73
N ASN A 25 -3.61 8.11 -13.31
CA ASN A 25 -4.84 8.10 -14.10
C ASN A 25 -5.68 6.90 -13.62
N PRO A 26 -6.63 7.11 -12.71
CA PRO A 26 -7.39 6.02 -12.09
C PRO A 26 -8.14 5.15 -13.10
N LYS A 27 -8.61 5.74 -14.20
CA LYS A 27 -9.33 5.00 -15.23
C LYS A 27 -8.41 4.09 -16.05
N ASP A 28 -7.20 4.55 -16.36
CA ASP A 28 -6.20 3.73 -17.03
C ASP A 28 -5.67 2.63 -16.11
N LEU A 29 -5.38 2.96 -14.85
CA LEU A 29 -4.98 1.99 -13.82
C LEU A 29 -6.02 0.88 -13.64
N ALA A 30 -7.31 1.24 -13.51
CA ALA A 30 -8.38 0.26 -13.36
C ALA A 30 -8.44 -0.70 -14.55
N LYS A 31 -8.30 -0.19 -15.78
CA LYS A 31 -8.25 -1.03 -16.99
C LYS A 31 -7.06 -1.99 -16.96
N ARG A 32 -5.86 -1.48 -16.66
CA ARG A 32 -4.66 -2.33 -16.58
C ARG A 32 -4.74 -3.39 -15.51
N PHE A 33 -5.28 -3.07 -14.33
CA PHE A 33 -5.48 -4.06 -13.27
C PHE A 33 -6.41 -5.18 -13.72
N VAL A 34 -7.53 -4.82 -14.36
CA VAL A 34 -8.47 -5.78 -14.92
C VAL A 34 -7.82 -6.62 -16.03
N ASP A 35 -7.16 -5.98 -17.00
CA ASP A 35 -6.52 -6.67 -18.13
C ASP A 35 -5.40 -7.62 -17.65
N GLU A 36 -4.57 -7.18 -16.71
CA GLU A 36 -3.51 -7.99 -16.11
C GLU A 36 -4.11 -9.21 -15.39
N TYR A 37 -5.13 -9.02 -14.55
CA TYR A 37 -5.83 -10.12 -13.88
C TYR A 37 -6.41 -11.14 -14.88
N PHE A 38 -7.15 -10.68 -15.89
CA PHE A 38 -7.78 -11.59 -16.86
C PHE A 38 -6.75 -12.28 -17.76
N SER A 39 -5.57 -11.69 -17.97
CA SER A 39 -4.47 -12.33 -18.69
C SER A 39 -3.75 -13.40 -17.85
N GLN A 40 -3.64 -13.19 -16.54
CA GLN A 40 -2.87 -14.05 -15.63
C GLN A 40 -3.60 -14.24 -14.28
N PRO A 41 -4.76 -14.90 -14.23
CA PRO A 41 -5.60 -14.92 -13.02
C PRO A 41 -5.01 -15.74 -11.86
N LYS A 42 -4.08 -16.66 -12.15
CA LYS A 42 -3.46 -17.58 -11.17
C LYS A 42 -2.19 -17.00 -10.53
N ARG A 43 -2.24 -15.74 -10.11
CA ARG A 43 -1.08 -15.02 -9.52
C ARG A 43 -1.17 -14.75 -8.02
N GLY A 44 -2.26 -15.16 -7.36
CA GLY A 44 -2.43 -15.00 -5.90
C GLY A 44 -3.39 -13.90 -5.46
N TYR A 45 -4.13 -13.29 -6.40
CA TYR A 45 -5.09 -12.22 -6.09
C TYR A 45 -6.11 -12.63 -5.01
N GLY A 46 -6.31 -11.75 -4.03
CA GLY A 46 -7.34 -11.93 -3.01
C GLY A 46 -8.75 -11.92 -3.61
N ILE A 47 -9.62 -12.79 -3.10
CA ILE A 47 -10.98 -13.03 -3.64
C ILE A 47 -11.81 -11.74 -3.80
N ASN A 48 -11.77 -10.86 -2.80
CA ASN A 48 -12.49 -9.58 -2.85
C ASN A 48 -11.95 -8.63 -3.93
N THR A 49 -10.65 -8.70 -4.24
CA THR A 49 -10.05 -7.91 -5.32
C THR A 49 -10.47 -8.46 -6.69
N ILE A 50 -10.63 -9.77 -6.81
CA ILE A 50 -11.17 -10.42 -8.00
C ILE A 50 -12.59 -9.91 -8.29
N ASP A 51 -13.46 -9.86 -7.29
CA ASP A 51 -14.83 -9.34 -7.44
C ASP A 51 -14.87 -7.89 -7.93
N VAL A 52 -13.95 -7.06 -7.42
CA VAL A 52 -13.75 -5.68 -7.91
C VAL A 52 -13.42 -5.67 -9.40
N PHE A 53 -12.50 -6.53 -9.87
CA PHE A 53 -12.11 -6.58 -11.28
C PHE A 53 -13.23 -7.05 -12.20
N HIS A 54 -14.02 -8.05 -11.78
CA HIS A 54 -15.21 -8.48 -12.50
C HIS A 54 -16.22 -7.32 -12.62
N THR A 55 -16.54 -6.66 -11.50
CA THR A 55 -17.49 -5.54 -11.48
C THR A 55 -17.01 -4.36 -12.34
N LEU A 56 -15.72 -4.01 -12.30
CA LEU A 56 -15.15 -2.94 -13.13
C LEU A 56 -15.32 -3.24 -14.63
N LYS A 57 -15.12 -4.50 -15.02
CA LYS A 57 -15.29 -4.96 -16.40
C LYS A 57 -16.75 -4.93 -16.84
N GLU A 58 -17.66 -5.45 -16.01
CA GLU A 58 -19.11 -5.48 -16.28
C GLU A 58 -19.73 -4.09 -16.37
N THR A 59 -19.28 -3.16 -15.52
CA THR A 59 -19.75 -1.76 -15.51
C THR A 59 -19.05 -0.88 -16.54
N HIS A 60 -18.20 -1.46 -17.39
CA HIS A 60 -17.40 -0.77 -18.41
C HIS A 60 -16.63 0.43 -17.86
N PHE A 61 -16.10 0.32 -16.63
CA PHE A 61 -15.30 1.35 -15.97
C PHE A 61 -16.02 2.72 -15.88
N LYS A 62 -17.35 2.71 -15.71
CA LYS A 62 -18.16 3.94 -15.58
C LYS A 62 -17.77 4.74 -14.33
N ASP A 63 -17.69 4.06 -13.20
CA ASP A 63 -17.13 4.58 -11.95
C ASP A 63 -16.09 3.59 -11.44
N VAL A 64 -14.83 3.99 -11.47
CA VAL A 64 -13.70 3.09 -11.14
C VAL A 64 -13.44 2.95 -9.65
N PHE A 65 -14.11 3.74 -8.81
CA PHE A 65 -13.97 3.70 -7.35
C PHE A 65 -15.13 2.97 -6.68
N LEU A 66 -16.30 2.97 -7.33
CA LEU A 66 -17.51 2.37 -6.77
C LEU A 66 -17.34 0.88 -6.40
N PRO A 67 -16.74 0.01 -7.24
CA PRO A 67 -16.60 -1.40 -6.89
C PRO A 67 -15.75 -1.62 -5.64
N GLY A 68 -14.59 -0.95 -5.53
CA GLY A 68 -13.74 -1.00 -4.34
C GLY A 68 -14.40 -0.43 -3.09
N LYS A 69 -15.27 0.58 -3.25
CA LYS A 69 -16.07 1.15 -2.16
C LYS A 69 -17.13 0.18 -1.64
N MET A 70 -17.79 -0.56 -2.54
CA MET A 70 -18.90 -1.46 -2.18
C MET A 70 -18.45 -2.75 -1.49
N GLN A 71 -17.16 -3.06 -1.51
CA GLN A 71 -16.58 -4.15 -0.74
C GLN A 71 -16.90 -4.03 0.76
N PHE A 72 -17.05 -5.17 1.45
CA PHE A 72 -17.32 -5.23 2.89
C PHE A 72 -18.49 -4.34 3.33
N ASN A 73 -19.65 -4.52 2.68
CA ASN A 73 -20.89 -3.80 2.96
C ASN A 73 -20.73 -2.26 2.89
N GLY A 74 -19.89 -1.77 1.98
CA GLY A 74 -19.67 -0.34 1.76
C GLY A 74 -18.54 0.29 2.57
N SER A 75 -17.87 -0.48 3.45
CA SER A 75 -16.72 0.01 4.21
C SER A 75 -15.42 0.00 3.40
N GLY A 76 -15.31 -0.87 2.39
CA GLY A 76 -14.11 -1.07 1.58
C GLY A 76 -13.10 -2.03 2.21
N SER A 77 -12.15 -2.52 1.39
CA SER A 77 -11.06 -3.38 1.88
C SER A 77 -10.01 -2.58 2.65
N TYR A 78 -9.61 -3.08 3.82
CA TYR A 78 -8.45 -2.58 4.59
C TYR A 78 -7.17 -3.41 4.39
N GLY A 79 -7.17 -4.40 3.49
CA GLY A 79 -5.98 -5.21 3.22
C GLY A 79 -4.78 -4.43 2.68
N ASN A 80 -3.62 -5.07 2.65
CA ASN A 80 -2.33 -4.52 2.19
C ASN A 80 -2.21 -4.38 0.66
N GLY A 81 -3.19 -4.84 -0.13
CA GLY A 81 -3.07 -4.96 -1.58
C GLY A 81 -2.88 -3.63 -2.30
N ALA A 82 -3.26 -2.51 -1.69
CA ALA A 82 -2.91 -1.17 -2.18
C ALA A 82 -1.45 -0.80 -1.91
N ALA A 83 -0.93 -1.12 -0.72
CA ALA A 83 0.44 -0.82 -0.32
C ALA A 83 1.47 -1.62 -1.12
N MET A 84 1.21 -2.92 -1.38
CA MET A 84 2.15 -3.79 -2.09
C MET A 84 2.53 -3.30 -3.50
N ARG A 85 1.68 -2.45 -4.12
CA ARG A 85 1.85 -1.97 -5.50
C ARG A 85 2.25 -0.50 -5.64
N ILE A 86 2.50 0.20 -4.54
CA ILE A 86 2.54 1.68 -4.55
C ILE A 86 3.91 2.29 -4.86
N ALA A 87 4.99 1.52 -4.73
CA ALA A 87 6.36 2.02 -4.89
C ALA A 87 6.60 2.84 -6.19
N PRO A 88 6.05 2.48 -7.37
CA PRO A 88 6.23 3.29 -8.58
C PRO A 88 5.71 4.73 -8.46
N ILE A 89 4.64 4.98 -7.69
CA ILE A 89 4.13 6.33 -7.44
C ILE A 89 5.13 7.14 -6.62
N ALA A 90 5.77 6.54 -5.61
CA ALA A 90 6.82 7.18 -4.82
C ALA A 90 8.03 7.57 -5.69
N LEU A 91 8.48 6.65 -6.55
CA LEU A 91 9.60 6.87 -7.46
C LEU A 91 9.29 7.95 -8.50
N PHE A 92 8.10 7.89 -9.12
CA PHE A 92 7.67 8.89 -10.11
C PHE A 92 7.47 10.27 -9.49
N GLY A 93 6.95 10.32 -8.26
CA GLY A 93 6.59 11.53 -7.54
C GLY A 93 7.60 11.99 -6.49
N HIS A 94 8.84 11.49 -6.48
CA HIS A 94 9.80 11.71 -5.39
C HIS A 94 10.09 13.20 -5.10
N ASN A 95 9.97 14.07 -6.11
CA ASN A 95 10.13 15.52 -5.99
C ASN A 95 8.84 16.28 -5.64
N LYS A 96 7.67 15.62 -5.65
CA LYS A 96 6.40 16.25 -5.27
C LYS A 96 6.35 16.51 -3.77
N THR A 97 5.46 17.40 -3.33
CA THR A 97 5.12 17.55 -1.92
C THR A 97 4.42 16.30 -1.38
N ASP A 98 4.48 16.06 -0.07
CA ASP A 98 3.83 14.89 0.55
C ASP A 98 2.32 14.90 0.28
N GLY A 99 1.64 16.04 0.44
CA GLY A 99 0.20 16.15 0.16
C GLY A 99 -0.19 15.98 -1.32
N SER A 100 0.71 16.23 -2.28
CA SER A 100 0.45 15.87 -3.68
C SER A 100 0.61 14.37 -3.90
N LEU A 101 1.58 13.75 -3.23
CA LEU A 101 1.84 12.33 -3.35
C LEU A 101 0.76 11.49 -2.66
N GLN A 102 0.23 11.95 -1.53
CA GLN A 102 -0.90 11.34 -0.83
C GLN A 102 -2.12 11.24 -1.75
N ARG A 103 -2.49 12.33 -2.45
CA ARG A 103 -3.60 12.32 -3.42
C ARG A 103 -3.40 11.32 -4.55
N ASP A 104 -2.20 11.27 -5.13
CA ASP A 104 -1.84 10.29 -6.17
C ASP A 104 -2.01 8.84 -5.64
N VAL A 105 -1.60 8.59 -4.40
CA VAL A 105 -1.70 7.27 -3.76
C VAL A 105 -3.15 6.91 -3.47
N GLU A 106 -3.96 7.82 -2.93
CA GLU A 106 -5.38 7.60 -2.66
C GLU A 106 -6.13 7.26 -3.94
N GLU A 107 -5.89 8.01 -5.02
CA GLU A 107 -6.48 7.79 -6.34
C GLU A 107 -6.14 6.40 -6.91
N CYS A 108 -4.91 5.90 -6.72
CA CYS A 108 -4.53 4.53 -7.11
C CYS A 108 -5.13 3.46 -6.19
N SER A 109 -5.18 3.74 -4.88
CA SER A 109 -5.55 2.77 -3.85
C SER A 109 -7.05 2.50 -3.84
N ARG A 110 -7.87 3.57 -3.90
CA ARG A 110 -9.33 3.53 -3.78
C ARG A 110 -10.05 2.78 -4.89
N ILE A 111 -9.35 2.41 -5.97
CA ILE A 111 -9.86 1.52 -7.03
C ILE A 111 -10.21 0.14 -6.43
N THR A 112 -9.39 -0.37 -5.50
CA THR A 112 -9.60 -1.69 -4.88
C THR A 112 -9.72 -1.65 -3.36
N HIS A 113 -9.11 -0.67 -2.68
CA HIS A 113 -9.07 -0.54 -1.23
C HIS A 113 -9.56 0.84 -0.82
N HIS A 114 -10.87 0.97 -0.63
CA HIS A 114 -11.51 2.25 -0.30
C HIS A 114 -11.51 2.57 1.20
N HIS A 115 -11.21 1.59 2.05
CA HIS A 115 -11.17 1.80 3.49
C HIS A 115 -9.95 2.67 3.86
N PRO A 116 -10.07 3.64 4.79
CA PRO A 116 -8.96 4.46 5.24
C PRO A 116 -7.72 3.68 5.62
N TYR A 117 -7.87 2.60 6.38
CA TYR A 117 -6.73 1.75 6.73
C TYR A 117 -6.03 1.15 5.50
N GLY A 118 -6.76 0.78 4.45
CA GLY A 118 -6.17 0.21 3.24
C GLY A 118 -5.33 1.24 2.48
N TYR A 119 -5.89 2.42 2.20
CA TYR A 119 -5.15 3.45 1.46
C TYR A 119 -4.12 4.21 2.33
N ASN A 120 -4.31 4.35 3.65
CA ASN A 120 -3.32 4.93 4.55
C ASN A 120 -2.06 4.06 4.64
N GLY A 121 -2.20 2.74 4.57
CA GLY A 121 -1.03 1.84 4.49
C GLY A 121 -0.25 2.04 3.20
N ALA A 122 -0.95 2.27 2.09
CA ALA A 122 -0.30 2.61 0.83
C ALA A 122 0.39 3.99 0.89
N ILE A 123 -0.21 4.96 1.58
CA ILE A 123 0.41 6.27 1.81
C ILE A 123 1.68 6.11 2.64
N LEU A 124 1.63 5.38 3.75
CA LEU A 124 2.79 5.10 4.60
C LEU A 124 3.91 4.45 3.79
N GLN A 125 3.61 3.39 3.02
CA GLN A 125 4.58 2.71 2.18
C GLN A 125 5.19 3.66 1.13
N CYS A 126 4.38 4.50 0.51
CA CYS A 126 4.84 5.48 -0.47
C CYS A 126 5.78 6.52 0.17
N LEU A 127 5.43 7.04 1.35
CA LEU A 127 6.25 8.00 2.09
C LEU A 127 7.55 7.36 2.61
N ALA A 128 7.53 6.10 3.03
CA ALA A 128 8.70 5.33 3.41
C ALA A 128 9.67 5.17 2.24
N VAL A 129 9.19 4.74 1.06
CA VAL A 129 10.01 4.63 -0.15
C VAL A 129 10.59 6.00 -0.54
N LYS A 130 9.80 7.06 -0.49
CA LYS A 130 10.29 8.42 -0.78
C LYS A 130 11.35 8.90 0.21
N ALA A 131 11.16 8.64 1.50
CA ALA A 131 12.13 9.00 2.52
C ALA A 131 13.45 8.24 2.33
N ALA A 132 13.38 6.93 2.06
CA ALA A 132 14.54 6.10 1.75
C ALA A 132 15.24 6.56 0.45
N LEU A 133 14.51 7.04 -0.56
CA LEU A 133 15.12 7.60 -1.77
C LEU A 133 15.88 8.91 -1.53
N LYS A 134 15.56 9.63 -0.45
CA LYS A 134 16.16 10.91 -0.09
C LYS A 134 17.18 10.80 1.04
N SER A 135 17.39 9.60 1.59
CA SER A 135 18.39 9.41 2.63
C SER A 135 19.79 9.60 2.05
N ASP A 136 20.68 10.12 2.88
CA ASP A 136 22.08 10.30 2.52
C ASP A 136 22.81 8.96 2.68
N SER A 137 23.15 8.33 1.55
CA SER A 137 23.82 7.02 1.54
C SER A 137 25.24 7.05 2.12
N SER A 138 25.81 8.24 2.40
CA SER A 138 27.10 8.38 3.07
C SER A 138 27.00 8.30 4.60
N LYS A 139 25.79 8.42 5.16
CA LYS A 139 25.54 8.30 6.59
C LYS A 139 25.04 6.91 6.94
N GLU A 140 25.34 6.49 8.16
CA GLU A 140 24.73 5.29 8.72
C GLU A 140 23.21 5.49 8.80
N PHE A 141 22.46 4.44 8.46
CA PHE A 141 21.00 4.46 8.52
C PHE A 141 20.57 4.40 9.98
N ASP A 142 19.78 5.37 10.43
CA ASP A 142 19.17 5.39 11.76
C ASP A 142 17.70 4.94 11.65
N PRO A 143 17.35 3.70 12.04
CA PRO A 143 15.99 3.20 11.96
C PRO A 143 15.03 3.96 12.88
N VAL A 144 15.49 4.43 14.04
CA VAL A 144 14.65 5.12 15.03
C VAL A 144 14.25 6.50 14.51
N ASP A 145 15.19 7.24 13.94
CA ASP A 145 14.90 8.51 13.27
C ASP A 145 13.98 8.29 12.05
N PHE A 146 14.26 7.29 11.22
CA PHE A 146 13.43 6.96 10.06
C PHE A 146 11.97 6.66 10.44
N ILE A 147 11.76 5.81 11.45
CA ILE A 147 10.42 5.48 11.96
C ILE A 147 9.75 6.73 12.56
N SER A 148 10.48 7.54 13.32
CA SER A 148 9.95 8.76 13.94
C SER A 148 9.50 9.79 12.90
N GLN A 149 10.23 9.91 11.79
CA GLN A 149 9.83 10.76 10.66
C GLN A 149 8.53 10.27 10.00
N LEU A 150 8.34 8.95 9.86
CA LEU A 150 7.12 8.37 9.32
C LEU A 150 5.92 8.52 10.28
N GLU A 151 6.14 8.31 11.57
CA GLU A 151 5.14 8.51 12.62
C GLU A 151 4.59 9.93 12.55
N LYS A 152 5.47 10.94 12.55
CA LYS A 152 5.08 12.36 12.44
C LYS A 152 4.27 12.67 11.16
N LYS A 153 4.55 11.98 10.05
CA LYS A 153 3.75 12.12 8.83
C LYS A 153 2.37 11.50 9.01
N MET A 154 2.30 10.29 9.57
CA MET A 154 1.03 9.58 9.79
C MET A 154 0.13 10.29 10.80
N GLU A 155 0.67 11.00 11.80
CA GLU A 155 -0.10 11.84 12.72
C GLU A 155 -0.94 12.93 12.00
N THR A 156 -0.50 13.36 10.81
CA THR A 156 -1.24 14.35 10.00
C THR A 156 -2.25 13.72 9.03
N ILE A 157 -2.20 12.40 8.86
CA ILE A 157 -2.97 11.63 7.87
C ILE A 157 -4.09 10.85 8.57
N GLU A 158 -3.79 10.24 9.70
CA GLU A 158 -4.75 9.53 10.53
C GLU A 158 -5.52 10.48 11.45
N THR A 159 -6.70 10.04 11.91
CA THR A 159 -7.51 10.83 12.82
C THR A 159 -7.15 10.51 14.27
N LYS A 160 -7.46 11.43 15.19
CA LYS A 160 -7.23 11.20 16.62
C LYS A 160 -8.04 10.03 17.19
N ASP A 161 -9.19 9.75 16.59
CA ASP A 161 -10.08 8.67 17.04
C ASP A 161 -9.63 7.29 16.52
N SER A 162 -8.71 7.25 15.56
CA SER A 162 -8.25 6.03 14.91
C SER A 162 -6.92 6.24 14.18
N SER A 163 -5.84 5.73 14.79
CA SER A 163 -4.47 5.89 14.29
C SER A 163 -3.65 4.59 14.31
N PRO A 164 -4.12 3.52 13.62
CA PRO A 164 -3.46 2.22 13.66
C PRO A 164 -2.01 2.27 13.17
N TYR A 165 -1.69 3.07 12.16
CA TYR A 165 -0.31 3.13 11.66
C TYR A 165 0.61 3.89 12.62
N CYS A 166 0.14 4.95 13.29
CA CYS A 166 0.90 5.62 14.33
C CYS A 166 1.19 4.67 15.51
N GLU A 167 0.20 3.89 15.95
CA GLU A 167 0.35 2.90 17.02
C GLU A 167 1.35 1.82 16.64
N SER A 168 1.24 1.25 15.44
CA SER A 168 2.19 0.25 14.95
C SER A 168 3.61 0.80 14.82
N LEU A 169 3.80 2.04 14.33
CA LEU A 169 5.14 2.65 14.21
C LEU A 169 5.78 2.89 15.59
N LYS A 170 4.99 3.33 16.58
CA LYS A 170 5.45 3.43 17.98
C LYS A 170 5.88 2.07 18.50
N LYS A 171 5.08 1.04 18.25
CA LYS A 171 5.42 -0.33 18.67
C LYS A 171 6.70 -0.82 18.00
N ILE A 172 6.88 -0.66 16.68
CA ILE A 172 8.13 -1.03 15.98
C ILE A 172 9.34 -0.34 16.62
N LYS A 173 9.21 0.94 16.95
CA LYS A 173 10.27 1.73 17.59
C LYS A 173 10.61 1.21 18.99
N GLU A 174 9.60 0.90 19.80
CA GLU A 174 9.79 0.29 21.13
C GLU A 174 10.53 -1.05 21.03
N ILE A 175 10.09 -1.91 20.11
CA ILE A 175 10.70 -3.23 19.85
C ILE A 175 12.18 -3.08 19.48
N TYR A 176 12.49 -2.16 18.56
CA TYR A 176 13.85 -1.91 18.13
C TYR A 176 14.75 -1.40 19.27
N LEU A 177 14.19 -0.59 20.19
CA LEU A 177 14.93 -0.01 21.32
C LEU A 177 15.12 -0.97 22.51
N GLN A 178 14.32 -2.04 22.61
CA GLN A 178 14.34 -2.99 23.73
C GLN A 178 15.39 -4.11 23.58
N ASP A 179 16.31 -4.01 22.61
CA ASP A 179 17.48 -4.91 22.43
C ASP A 179 17.14 -6.42 22.46
N HIS A 180 16.12 -6.81 21.69
CA HIS A 180 15.74 -8.21 21.44
C HIS A 180 15.22 -9.01 22.67
N GLU A 181 14.29 -8.47 23.46
CA GLU A 181 13.34 -9.39 24.13
C GLU A 181 12.60 -10.18 23.04
N ASP A 182 12.53 -11.52 23.19
CA ASP A 182 11.94 -12.47 22.24
C ASP A 182 10.46 -12.16 21.98
N ILE A 183 10.20 -11.20 21.09
CA ILE A 183 8.86 -10.96 20.59
C ILE A 183 8.48 -12.12 19.68
N SER A 184 7.36 -12.73 20.02
CA SER A 184 6.84 -13.86 19.29
C SER A 184 6.42 -13.44 17.88
N ALA A 185 6.50 -14.38 16.94
CA ALA A 185 6.04 -14.15 15.57
C ALA A 185 4.53 -13.79 15.57
N GLU A 186 3.77 -14.36 16.50
CA GLU A 186 2.36 -14.04 16.77
C GLU A 186 2.17 -12.57 17.15
N GLU A 187 2.96 -12.03 18.08
CA GLU A 187 2.89 -10.62 18.47
C GLU A 187 3.26 -9.68 17.30
N ILE A 188 4.23 -10.05 16.47
CA ILE A 188 4.56 -9.31 15.23
C ILE A 188 3.36 -9.35 14.27
N ALA A 189 2.74 -10.51 14.08
CA ALA A 189 1.61 -10.68 13.18
C ALA A 189 0.36 -9.93 13.67
N GLU A 190 0.12 -9.89 14.98
CA GLU A 190 -0.98 -9.13 15.58
C GLU A 190 -0.74 -7.62 15.49
N CYS A 191 0.48 -7.16 15.80
CA CYS A 191 0.81 -5.74 15.79
C CYS A 191 0.94 -5.16 14.37
N LEU A 192 1.49 -5.95 13.44
CA LEU A 192 1.95 -5.47 12.13
C LEU A 192 1.36 -6.22 10.94
N GLY A 193 0.87 -7.45 11.13
CA GLY A 193 0.56 -8.35 10.02
C GLY A 193 -0.60 -7.88 9.13
N LYS A 194 -1.67 -7.35 9.73
CA LYS A 194 -2.82 -6.86 8.97
C LYS A 194 -2.59 -5.51 8.28
N LEU A 195 -1.73 -4.67 8.86
CA LEU A 195 -1.50 -3.29 8.42
C LEU A 195 -0.33 -3.18 7.43
N PHE A 196 0.74 -3.95 7.64
CA PHE A 196 1.94 -3.95 6.78
C PHE A 196 2.00 -5.15 5.84
N GLY A 197 1.07 -6.11 5.95
CA GLY A 197 1.09 -7.29 5.10
C GLY A 197 2.10 -8.36 5.52
N ILE A 198 2.59 -8.31 6.76
CA ILE A 198 3.47 -9.34 7.31
C ILE A 198 2.60 -10.57 7.59
N THR A 199 2.60 -11.52 6.66
CA THR A 199 1.93 -12.81 6.84
C THR A 199 2.96 -13.78 7.39
N LEU A 200 2.62 -14.58 8.41
CA LEU A 200 3.51 -15.57 9.06
C LEU A 200 4.06 -16.67 8.12
N THR A 201 3.81 -16.60 6.82
CA THR A 201 4.26 -17.58 5.83
C THR A 201 5.77 -17.52 5.51
N THR A 202 6.55 -16.67 6.18
CA THR A 202 8.02 -16.58 5.99
C THR A 202 8.85 -17.27 7.07
N PHE A 203 8.23 -17.96 8.05
CA PHE A 203 8.95 -18.81 9.00
C PHE A 203 8.34 -20.21 9.02
N SER A 204 8.66 -21.01 8.01
CA SER A 204 8.50 -22.47 8.02
C SER A 204 9.59 -23.12 7.19
#